data_AF-A0A972V1P8-F1
#
_entry.id   AF-A0A972V1P8-F1
#
_cell.length_a   1.000
_cell.length_b   1.000
_cell.length_c   1.000
_cell.angle_alpha   90.00
_cell.angle_beta   90.00
_cell.angle_gamma   90.00
#
_symmetry.space_group_name_H-M   'P 1'
#
loop_
_entity.id
_entity.type
_entity.pdbx_description
1 polymer ?
#
loop_
_entity_poly.entity_id
_entity_poly.type
_entity_poly.pdbx_seq_one_letter_code
_entity_poly.pdbx_strand_id
1 'polypeptide(L)'
;MSKFKLVSNFKPQGDQPQAIKALMDGLKRDNRFQTLLGVTGSGKTFTIANVIASLQRPTLVISHNKTLAAQLYSEFKEFFPHNAVEYFVSYYDYYQPEAYVPQTDTYIEKDASINDNIDRLRLSATSALMSRRDVIIVASVSCIYGLGSPSDYQDLLLFLEKGQTIKRSDLTSRLVSIHYSRNDIDFRRGSFRVRGE
;
A
#
# COMPACT_ATOMS: atom_id res chain seq x y z
N MET A 1 19.87 3.85 1.17
CA MET A 1 18.66 3.00 1.06
C MET A 1 18.10 2.76 2.44
N SER A 2 16.81 3.01 2.63
CA SER A 2 16.10 2.77 3.89
C SER A 2 15.96 1.26 4.18
N LYS A 3 16.14 0.87 5.45
CA LYS A 3 16.09 -0.53 5.92
C LYS A 3 14.88 -0.74 6.82
N PHE A 4 14.30 -1.94 6.79
CA PHE A 4 13.27 -2.34 7.75
C PHE A 4 13.84 -2.33 9.18
N LYS A 5 13.10 -1.69 10.10
CA LYS A 5 13.43 -1.57 11.52
C LYS A 5 12.28 -2.11 12.34
N LEU A 6 12.40 -3.36 12.77
CA LEU A 6 11.43 -3.99 13.67
C LEU A 6 11.56 -3.38 15.07
N VAL A 7 10.45 -2.84 15.59
CA VAL A 7 10.31 -2.33 16.95
C VAL A 7 9.34 -3.22 17.69
N SER A 8 9.77 -3.79 18.81
CA SER A 8 8.93 -4.65 19.66
C SER A 8 9.57 -4.77 21.05
N ASN A 9 8.73 -4.83 22.08
CA ASN A 9 9.16 -5.18 23.44
C ASN A 9 9.33 -6.69 23.62
N PHE A 10 8.89 -7.49 22.66
CA PHE A 10 8.95 -8.94 22.68
C PHE A 10 10.17 -9.44 21.90
N LYS A 11 10.76 -10.54 22.38
CA LYS A 11 11.73 -11.33 21.61
C LYS A 11 11.03 -12.58 21.08
N PRO A 12 11.45 -13.15 19.93
CA PRO A 12 10.92 -14.43 19.47
C PRO A 12 11.02 -15.50 20.56
N GLN A 13 9.91 -16.18 20.85
CA GLN A 13 9.80 -17.20 21.91
C GLN A 13 9.15 -18.49 21.38
N GLY A 14 9.27 -19.59 22.14
CA GLY A 14 8.75 -20.90 21.74
C GLY A 14 9.33 -21.35 20.40
N ASP A 15 8.46 -21.74 19.47
CA ASP A 15 8.86 -22.23 18.14
C ASP A 15 9.21 -21.10 17.15
N GLN A 16 8.97 -19.83 17.50
CA GLN A 16 9.18 -18.70 16.59
C GLN A 16 10.64 -18.59 16.09
N PRO A 17 11.70 -18.70 16.92
CA PRO A 17 13.08 -18.62 16.44
C PRO A 17 13.40 -19.68 15.37
N GLN A 18 12.93 -20.91 15.57
CA GLN A 18 13.13 -21.99 14.62
C GLN A 18 12.34 -21.76 13.32
N ALA A 19 11.09 -21.31 13.42
CA ALA A 19 10.27 -20.98 12.25
C ALA A 19 10.88 -19.84 11.42
N ILE A 20 11.36 -18.77 12.07
CA ILE A 20 12.03 -17.64 11.41
C ILE A 20 13.28 -18.15 10.67
N LYS A 21 14.11 -18.95 11.35
CA LYS A 21 15.33 -19.52 10.74
C LYS A 21 15.00 -20.38 9.53
N ALA A 22 14.04 -21.29 9.64
CA ALA A 22 13.65 -22.19 8.55
C ALA A 22 13.14 -21.41 7.32
N LEU A 23 12.29 -20.41 7.52
CA LEU A 23 11.79 -19.54 6.44
C LEU A 23 12.92 -18.75 5.77
N MET A 24 13.83 -18.19 6.57
CA MET A 24 14.99 -17.46 6.06
C MET A 24 15.94 -18.36 5.27
N ASP A 25 16.19 -19.59 5.73
CA ASP A 25 17.04 -20.55 5.04
C ASP A 25 16.40 -21.06 3.74
N GLY A 26 15.06 -21.20 3.70
CA GLY A 26 14.36 -21.46 2.45
C GLY A 26 14.46 -20.28 1.47
N LEU A 27 14.32 -19.04 1.95
CA LEU A 27 14.42 -17.84 1.11
C LEU A 27 15.84 -17.66 0.54
N LYS A 28 16.89 -17.96 1.32
CA LYS A 28 18.29 -17.93 0.87
C LYS A 28 18.59 -18.99 -0.19
N ARG A 29 17.86 -20.10 -0.19
CA ARG A 29 17.94 -21.16 -1.21
C ARG A 29 17.04 -20.90 -2.43
N ASP A 30 16.44 -19.72 -2.50
CA ASP A 30 15.50 -19.33 -3.55
C ASP A 30 14.27 -20.26 -3.66
N ASN A 31 13.84 -20.84 -2.53
CA ASN A 31 12.60 -21.60 -2.48
C ASN A 31 11.43 -20.65 -2.71
N ARG A 32 10.85 -20.71 -3.92
CA ARG A 32 9.73 -19.85 -4.34
C ARG A 32 8.48 -20.00 -3.47
N PHE A 33 8.21 -21.21 -2.97
CA PHE A 33 7.03 -21.51 -2.16
C PHE A 33 7.43 -22.09 -0.82
N GLN A 34 6.89 -21.52 0.26
CA GLN A 34 7.10 -21.96 1.63
C GLN A 34 5.82 -21.77 2.43
N THR A 35 5.59 -22.66 3.40
CA THR A 35 4.38 -22.66 4.23
C THR A 35 4.76 -22.56 5.70
N LEU A 36 4.28 -21.52 6.37
CA LEU A 36 4.35 -21.42 7.84
C LEU A 36 3.11 -22.08 8.45
N LEU A 37 3.25 -23.33 8.91
CA LEU A 37 2.17 -24.02 9.62
C LEU A 37 2.14 -23.55 11.08
N GLY A 38 1.39 -22.49 11.36
CA GLY A 38 1.27 -21.92 12.71
C GLY A 38 -0.13 -22.06 13.30
N VAL A 39 -0.22 -22.63 14.50
CA VAL A 39 -1.48 -22.67 15.27
C VAL A 39 -2.03 -21.27 15.58
N THR A 40 -3.31 -21.16 15.91
CA THR A 40 -3.89 -19.88 16.33
C THR A 40 -3.23 -19.39 17.63
N GLY A 41 -2.97 -18.10 17.74
CA GLY A 41 -2.32 -17.51 18.92
C GLY A 41 -0.79 -17.64 18.98
N SER A 42 -0.14 -18.34 18.04
CA SER A 42 1.33 -18.51 18.07
C SER A 42 2.15 -17.28 17.66
N GLY A 43 1.51 -16.13 17.39
CA GLY A 43 2.20 -14.90 16.97
C GLY A 43 2.72 -14.94 15.54
N LYS A 44 1.93 -15.51 14.59
CA LYS A 44 2.31 -15.61 13.17
C LYS A 44 2.75 -14.27 12.56
N THR A 45 2.04 -13.17 12.85
CA THR A 45 2.42 -11.85 12.32
C THR A 45 3.80 -11.43 12.81
N PHE A 46 4.12 -11.66 14.09
CA PHE A 46 5.43 -11.32 14.65
C PHE A 46 6.55 -12.20 14.06
N THR A 47 6.29 -13.49 13.83
CA THR A 47 7.20 -14.38 13.08
C THR A 47 7.50 -13.81 11.69
N ILE A 48 6.46 -13.43 10.94
CA ILE A 48 6.63 -12.84 9.59
C ILE A 48 7.31 -11.48 9.63
N ALA A 49 7.03 -10.64 10.63
CA ALA A 49 7.71 -9.36 10.83
C ALA A 49 9.23 -9.56 11.02
N ASN A 50 9.65 -10.55 11.81
CA ASN A 50 11.07 -10.89 11.96
C ASN A 50 11.70 -11.37 10.64
N VAL A 51 10.96 -12.14 9.84
CA VAL A 51 11.41 -12.58 8.50
C VAL A 51 11.59 -11.37 7.58
N ILE A 52 10.62 -10.46 7.50
CA ILE A 52 10.71 -9.23 6.67
C ILE A 52 11.90 -8.37 7.11
N ALA A 53 12.06 -8.15 8.41
CA ALA A 53 13.16 -7.38 8.99
C ALA A 53 14.53 -8.02 8.71
N SER A 54 14.61 -9.34 8.61
CA SER A 54 15.85 -10.04 8.27
C SER A 54 16.12 -10.06 6.77
N LEU A 55 15.06 -10.20 5.96
CA LEU A 55 15.14 -10.33 4.50
C LEU A 55 15.41 -9.00 3.79
N GLN A 56 14.94 -7.89 4.33
CA GLN A 56 15.15 -6.54 3.78
C GLN A 56 14.62 -6.36 2.34
N ARG A 57 13.43 -6.91 2.03
CA ARG A 57 12.77 -6.80 0.72
C ARG A 57 11.36 -6.19 0.86
N PRO A 58 10.91 -5.34 -0.09
CA PRO A 58 9.51 -4.93 -0.15
C PRO A 58 8.61 -6.16 -0.14
N THR A 59 7.55 -6.12 0.66
CA THR A 59 6.70 -7.29 0.93
C THR A 59 5.24 -6.96 0.69
N LEU A 60 4.54 -7.81 -0.06
CA LEU A 60 3.09 -7.78 -0.23
C LEU A 60 2.46 -8.85 0.67
N VAL A 61 1.58 -8.43 1.57
CA VAL A 61 0.79 -9.31 2.44
C VAL A 61 -0.64 -9.32 1.92
N ILE A 62 -1.12 -10.47 1.44
CA ILE A 62 -2.47 -10.60 0.87
C ILE A 62 -3.39 -11.21 1.92
N SER A 63 -4.52 -10.55 2.18
CA SER A 63 -5.59 -11.01 3.05
C SER A 63 -6.88 -11.21 2.26
N HIS A 64 -7.65 -12.24 2.63
CA HIS A 64 -8.89 -12.60 1.94
C HIS A 64 -10.07 -11.69 2.29
N ASN A 65 -9.97 -10.86 3.35
CA ASN A 65 -11.03 -9.94 3.75
C ASN A 65 -10.48 -8.61 4.29
N LYS A 66 -11.31 -7.56 4.26
CA LYS A 66 -10.93 -6.19 4.68
C LYS A 66 -10.62 -6.11 6.19
N THR A 67 -11.36 -6.84 7.03
CA THR A 67 -11.20 -6.83 8.49
C THR A 67 -9.83 -7.33 8.92
N LEU A 68 -9.43 -8.51 8.45
CA LEU A 68 -8.12 -9.09 8.72
C LEU A 68 -7.01 -8.26 8.06
N ALA A 69 -7.25 -7.69 6.88
CA ALA A 69 -6.29 -6.77 6.26
C ALA A 69 -6.05 -5.54 7.15
N ALA A 70 -7.09 -4.97 7.74
CA ALA A 70 -6.97 -3.82 8.63
C ALA A 70 -6.23 -4.18 9.94
N GLN A 71 -6.50 -5.36 10.51
CA GLN A 71 -5.78 -5.89 11.66
C GLN A 71 -4.28 -6.04 11.37
N LEU A 72 -3.94 -6.73 10.28
CA LEU A 72 -2.55 -6.92 9.86
C LEU A 72 -1.85 -5.58 9.58
N TYR A 73 -2.53 -4.64 8.94
CA TYR A 73 -2.00 -3.29 8.72
C TYR A 73 -1.68 -2.57 10.03
N SER A 74 -2.56 -2.66 11.04
CA SER A 74 -2.31 -2.10 12.37
C SER A 74 -1.12 -2.76 13.06
N GLU A 75 -1.07 -4.09 13.08
CA GLU A 75 0.04 -4.85 13.68
C GLU A 75 1.38 -4.52 13.00
N PHE A 76 1.43 -4.49 11.67
CA PHE A 76 2.65 -4.12 10.95
C PHE A 76 3.05 -2.65 11.17
N LYS A 77 2.09 -1.73 11.30
CA LYS A 77 2.36 -0.32 11.66
C LYS A 77 3.04 -0.21 13.02
N GLU A 78 2.59 -0.98 14.00
CA GLU A 78 3.20 -1.04 15.33
C GLU A 78 4.59 -1.67 15.30
N PHE A 79 4.79 -2.73 14.53
CA PHE A 79 6.09 -3.38 14.38
C PHE A 79 7.10 -2.57 13.57
N PHE A 80 6.64 -1.74 12.63
CA PHE A 80 7.51 -0.98 11.71
C PHE A 80 7.15 0.51 11.67
N PRO A 81 7.21 1.24 12.80
CA PRO A 81 6.75 2.63 12.89
C PRO A 81 7.61 3.62 12.09
N HIS A 82 8.78 3.18 11.61
CA HIS A 82 9.72 3.98 10.84
C HIS A 82 9.78 3.60 9.35
N ASN A 83 9.01 2.58 8.93
CA ASN A 83 8.96 2.11 7.55
C ASN A 83 7.62 2.44 6.89
N ALA A 84 7.52 2.29 5.57
CA ALA A 84 6.26 2.50 4.86
C ALA A 84 5.39 1.25 4.97
N VAL A 85 4.47 1.25 5.93
CA VAL A 85 3.41 0.25 6.03
C VAL A 85 2.16 0.87 5.43
N GLU A 86 1.69 0.27 4.35
CA GLU A 86 0.67 0.81 3.45
C GLU A 86 -0.52 -0.15 3.31
N TYR A 87 -1.67 0.39 2.93
CA TYR A 87 -2.94 -0.34 2.86
C TYR A 87 -3.55 -0.27 1.46
N PHE A 88 -3.87 -1.43 0.87
CA PHE A 88 -4.34 -1.52 -0.51
C PHE A 88 -5.55 -2.45 -0.66
N VAL A 89 -6.74 -1.91 -0.49
CA VAL A 89 -8.01 -2.65 -0.67
C VAL A 89 -8.92 -1.91 -1.66
N SER A 90 -10.06 -2.52 -2.00
CA SER A 90 -11.09 -1.81 -2.77
C SER A 90 -11.51 -0.54 -2.03
N TYR A 91 -11.40 0.58 -2.73
CA TYR A 91 -11.88 1.89 -2.29
C TYR A 91 -13.39 2.10 -2.42
N TYR A 92 -14.14 1.08 -2.86
CA TYR A 92 -15.59 1.16 -2.88
C TYR A 92 -16.15 0.77 -1.51
N ASP A 93 -16.99 1.64 -0.95
CA ASP A 93 -17.84 1.31 0.19
C ASP A 93 -19.04 0.47 -0.26
N TYR A 94 -19.58 0.80 -1.44
CA TYR A 94 -20.61 0.06 -2.14
C TYR A 94 -20.25 -0.06 -3.62
N TYR A 95 -20.49 -1.22 -4.23
CA TYR A 95 -20.24 -1.45 -5.64
C TYR A 95 -21.23 -2.47 -6.22
N GLN A 96 -21.98 -2.03 -7.22
CA GLN A 96 -22.81 -2.85 -8.09
C GLN A 96 -22.18 -2.85 -9.49
N PRO A 97 -21.74 -4.01 -10.00
CA PRO A 97 -21.27 -4.10 -11.38
C PRO A 97 -22.43 -3.89 -12.35
N GLU A 98 -22.10 -3.35 -13.51
CA GLU A 98 -23.00 -3.42 -14.67
C GLU A 98 -23.21 -4.89 -15.05
N ALA A 99 -24.46 -5.28 -15.25
CA ALA A 99 -24.80 -6.64 -15.62
C ALA A 99 -26.09 -6.69 -16.44
N TYR A 100 -26.22 -7.71 -17.26
CA TYR A 100 -27.47 -8.06 -17.93
C TYR A 100 -27.90 -9.46 -17.48
N VAL A 101 -29.15 -9.60 -17.05
CA VAL A 101 -29.74 -10.85 -16.54
C VAL A 101 -30.72 -11.39 -17.59
N PRO A 102 -30.32 -12.39 -18.41
CA PRO A 102 -31.12 -12.84 -19.54
C PRO A 102 -32.46 -13.47 -19.14
N GLN A 103 -32.52 -14.15 -17.99
CA GLN A 103 -33.75 -14.84 -17.55
C GLN A 103 -34.91 -13.87 -17.29
N THR A 104 -34.61 -12.63 -16.92
CA THR A 104 -35.59 -11.60 -16.58
C THR A 104 -35.54 -10.41 -17.55
N ASP A 105 -34.76 -10.51 -18.63
CA ASP A 105 -34.52 -9.41 -19.58
C ASP A 105 -34.21 -8.09 -18.87
N THR A 106 -33.36 -8.16 -17.84
CA THR A 106 -33.09 -7.01 -16.95
C THR A 106 -31.67 -6.54 -17.11
N TYR A 107 -31.53 -5.26 -17.45
CA TYR A 107 -30.26 -4.56 -17.38
C TYR A 107 -30.09 -3.89 -16.01
N ILE A 108 -28.94 -4.12 -15.38
CA ILE A 108 -28.54 -3.58 -14.09
C ILE A 108 -27.43 -2.56 -14.36
N GLU A 109 -27.71 -1.30 -14.10
CA GLU A 109 -26.73 -0.23 -14.21
C GLU A 109 -25.63 -0.35 -13.15
N LYS A 110 -24.44 0.11 -13.53
CA LYS A 110 -23.35 0.31 -12.59
C LYS A 110 -23.70 1.39 -11.58
N ASP A 111 -23.56 1.06 -10.31
CA ASP A 111 -23.66 2.02 -9.21
C ASP A 111 -22.53 1.78 -8.21
N ALA A 112 -21.94 2.85 -7.68
CA ALA A 112 -20.80 2.74 -6.77
C ALA A 112 -20.64 3.97 -5.88
N SER A 113 -20.17 3.73 -4.66
CA SER A 113 -19.76 4.78 -3.72
C SER A 113 -18.29 4.61 -3.35
N ILE A 114 -17.51 5.70 -3.47
CA ILE A 114 -16.07 5.72 -3.24
C ILE A 114 -15.75 6.25 -1.84
N ASN A 115 -14.81 5.59 -1.17
CA ASN A 115 -14.23 6.00 0.09
C ASN A 115 -12.91 6.76 -0.14
N ASP A 116 -12.95 8.07 0.03
CA ASP A 116 -11.79 8.95 -0.20
C ASP A 116 -10.58 8.62 0.68
N ASN A 117 -10.81 8.08 1.88
CA ASN A 117 -9.73 7.69 2.79
C ASN A 117 -8.99 6.44 2.27
N ILE A 118 -9.72 5.46 1.75
CA ILE A 118 -9.12 4.27 1.16
C ILE A 118 -8.41 4.61 -0.15
N ASP A 119 -9.01 5.47 -0.98
CA ASP A 119 -8.35 5.98 -2.18
C ASP A 119 -7.00 6.66 -1.85
N ARG A 120 -6.97 7.48 -0.78
CA ARG A 120 -5.74 8.10 -0.29
C ARG A 120 -4.68 7.07 0.10
N LEU A 121 -5.08 5.99 0.78
CA LEU A 121 -4.16 4.93 1.18
C LEU A 121 -3.62 4.14 -0.02
N ARG A 122 -4.44 3.93 -1.06
CA ARG A 122 -4.00 3.30 -2.32
C ARG A 122 -2.96 4.16 -3.05
N LEU A 123 -3.17 5.47 -3.09
CA LEU A 123 -2.22 6.42 -3.66
C LEU A 123 -0.91 6.46 -2.86
N SER A 124 -1.01 6.40 -1.53
CA SER A 124 0.15 6.29 -0.62
C SER A 124 0.95 5.02 -0.92
N ALA A 125 0.29 3.87 -1.06
CA ALA A 125 0.93 2.58 -1.31
C ALA A 125 1.73 2.55 -2.63
N THR A 126 1.13 3.03 -3.72
CA THR A 126 1.78 3.08 -5.04
C THR A 126 2.93 4.08 -5.07
N SER A 127 2.75 5.27 -4.47
CA SER A 127 3.81 6.27 -4.35
C SER A 127 4.99 5.80 -3.47
N ALA A 128 4.70 5.04 -2.41
CA ALA A 128 5.73 4.47 -1.53
C ALA A 128 6.63 3.49 -2.31
N LEU A 129 6.07 2.62 -3.15
CA LEU A 129 6.85 1.69 -3.98
C LEU A 129 7.80 2.38 -4.95
N MET A 130 7.43 3.57 -5.44
CA MET A 130 8.27 4.34 -6.37
C MET A 130 9.37 5.13 -5.66
N SER A 131 9.21 5.45 -4.38
CA SER A 131 10.10 6.36 -3.64
C SER A 131 11.05 5.67 -2.68
N ARG A 132 10.74 4.46 -2.19
CA ARG A 132 11.54 3.75 -1.18
C ARG A 132 11.42 2.23 -1.29
N ARG A 133 12.35 1.49 -0.67
CA ARG A 133 12.39 0.01 -0.72
C ARG A 133 11.86 -0.70 0.53
N ASP A 134 11.80 -0.02 1.66
CA ASP A 134 11.29 -0.56 2.92
C ASP A 134 9.77 -0.38 3.02
N VAL A 135 9.06 -1.03 2.09
CA VAL A 135 7.60 -0.97 1.95
C VAL A 135 6.96 -2.32 2.27
N ILE A 136 5.96 -2.32 3.16
CA ILE A 136 5.03 -3.44 3.37
C ILE A 136 3.66 -2.97 2.91
N ILE A 137 3.06 -3.67 1.95
CA ILE A 137 1.68 -3.41 1.53
C ILE A 137 0.81 -4.53 2.08
N VAL A 138 -0.18 -4.18 2.90
CA VAL A 138 -1.26 -5.10 3.27
C VAL A 138 -2.42 -4.89 2.32
N ALA A 139 -2.77 -5.92 1.56
CA ALA A 139 -3.71 -5.81 0.46
C ALA A 139 -4.82 -6.87 0.51
N SER A 140 -5.95 -6.56 -0.13
CA SER A 140 -6.92 -7.58 -0.53
C SER A 140 -6.62 -8.07 -1.95
N VAL A 141 -7.50 -8.91 -2.51
CA VAL A 141 -7.47 -9.27 -3.94
C VAL A 141 -7.55 -8.05 -4.88
N SER A 142 -7.78 -6.83 -4.38
CA SER A 142 -7.62 -5.64 -5.20
C SER A 142 -6.23 -5.50 -5.84
N CYS A 143 -5.19 -6.11 -5.26
CA CYS A 143 -3.83 -6.09 -5.82
C CYS A 143 -3.65 -6.86 -7.13
N ILE A 144 -4.62 -7.68 -7.54
CA ILE A 144 -4.60 -8.37 -8.84
C ILE A 144 -5.51 -7.72 -9.90
N TYR A 145 -6.19 -6.62 -9.56
CA TYR A 145 -6.98 -5.83 -10.50
C TYR A 145 -6.11 -4.80 -11.22
N GLY A 146 -6.54 -4.42 -12.43
CA GLY A 146 -5.82 -3.49 -13.29
C GLY A 146 -5.52 -2.15 -12.63
N LEU A 147 -4.29 -1.70 -12.80
CA LEU A 147 -3.82 -0.34 -12.54
C LEU A 147 -3.16 0.18 -13.82
N GLY A 148 -2.97 1.50 -13.93
CA GLY A 148 -2.15 2.09 -14.99
C GLY A 148 -0.71 1.55 -14.95
N SER A 149 0.02 1.72 -16.06
CA SER A 149 1.41 1.26 -16.13
C SER A 149 2.26 1.92 -15.04
N PRO A 150 3.17 1.16 -14.39
CA PRO A 150 4.16 1.74 -13.46
C PRO A 150 5.00 2.85 -14.10
N SER A 151 5.33 2.75 -15.39
CA SER A 151 6.07 3.79 -16.13
C SER A 151 5.30 5.10 -16.18
N ASP A 152 4.03 5.01 -16.58
CA ASP A 152 3.17 6.18 -16.75
C ASP A 152 2.93 6.84 -15.38
N TYR A 153 2.80 6.03 -14.32
CA TYR A 153 2.69 6.54 -12.97
C TYR A 153 3.95 7.27 -12.50
N GLN A 154 5.14 6.79 -12.88
CA GLN A 154 6.40 7.50 -12.58
C GLN A 154 6.46 8.85 -13.30
N ASP A 155 5.97 8.93 -14.52
CA ASP A 155 5.90 10.19 -15.28
C ASP A 155 4.93 11.20 -14.68
N LEU A 156 4.00 10.76 -13.81
CA LEU A 156 3.10 11.63 -13.05
C LEU A 156 3.72 12.12 -11.73
N LEU A 157 4.89 11.62 -11.32
CA LEU A 157 5.55 12.08 -10.11
C LEU A 157 6.18 13.47 -10.33
N LEU A 158 6.04 14.32 -9.32
CA LEU A 158 6.66 15.63 -9.24
C LEU A 158 7.60 15.65 -8.03
N PHE A 159 8.90 15.60 -8.28
CA PHE A 159 9.93 15.71 -7.26
C PHE A 159 10.31 17.18 -7.07
N LEU A 160 10.30 17.62 -5.80
CA LEU A 160 10.70 18.97 -5.41
C LEU A 160 11.77 18.86 -4.32
N GLU A 161 12.90 19.51 -4.55
CA GLU A 161 14.02 19.56 -3.60
C GLU A 161 14.38 20.99 -3.21
N LYS A 162 14.86 21.18 -1.98
CA LYS A 162 15.30 22.50 -1.51
C LYS A 162 16.50 22.97 -2.34
N GLY A 163 16.37 24.16 -2.95
CA GLY A 163 17.40 24.75 -3.82
C GLY A 163 17.21 24.46 -5.31
N GLN A 164 16.21 23.67 -5.68
CA GLN A 164 15.85 23.44 -7.09
C GLN A 164 15.37 24.75 -7.73
N THR A 165 15.95 25.07 -8.91
CA THR A 165 15.48 26.20 -9.72
C THR A 165 14.35 25.73 -10.61
N ILE A 166 13.13 26.18 -10.33
CA ILE A 166 11.94 25.90 -11.13
C ILE A 166 11.08 27.17 -11.19
N LYS A 167 10.59 27.52 -12.39
CA LYS A 167 9.64 28.63 -12.50
C LYS A 167 8.31 28.21 -11.90
N ARG A 168 7.70 29.11 -11.15
CA ARG A 168 6.39 28.87 -10.53
C ARG A 168 5.31 28.54 -11.55
N SER A 169 5.31 29.19 -12.71
CA SER A 169 4.39 28.88 -13.82
C SER A 169 4.48 27.41 -14.20
N ASP A 170 5.71 26.91 -14.38
CA ASP A 170 5.99 25.56 -14.85
C ASP A 170 5.56 24.55 -13.79
N LEU A 171 5.79 24.86 -12.51
CA LEU A 171 5.30 24.08 -11.38
C LEU A 171 3.77 23.98 -11.37
N THR A 172 3.07 25.11 -11.52
CA THR A 172 1.59 25.11 -11.53
C THR A 172 1.02 24.37 -12.74
N SER A 173 1.60 24.55 -13.93
CA SER A 173 1.21 23.83 -15.13
C SER A 173 1.46 22.33 -14.98
N ARG A 174 2.57 21.95 -14.37
CA ARG A 174 2.89 20.55 -14.08
C ARG A 174 1.89 19.93 -13.11
N LEU A 175 1.51 20.62 -12.03
CA LEU A 175 0.48 20.17 -11.10
C LEU A 175 -0.86 19.91 -11.81
N VAL A 176 -1.27 20.81 -12.71
CA VAL A 176 -2.50 20.63 -13.50
C VAL A 176 -2.37 19.40 -14.44
N SER A 177 -1.23 19.21 -15.09
CA SER A 177 -1.00 18.06 -15.99
C SER A 177 -1.05 16.70 -15.28
N ILE A 178 -0.80 16.66 -13.96
CA ILE A 178 -0.88 15.45 -13.13
C ILE A 178 -2.17 15.41 -12.29
N HIS A 179 -3.23 16.05 -12.80
CA HIS A 179 -4.59 16.03 -12.28
C HIS A 179 -4.86 16.77 -10.95
N TYR A 180 -3.99 17.69 -10.54
CA TYR A 180 -4.34 18.60 -9.44
C TYR A 180 -5.18 19.77 -9.96
N SER A 181 -6.15 20.20 -9.14
CA SER A 181 -7.01 21.35 -9.42
C SER A 181 -6.55 22.58 -8.66
N ARG A 182 -6.60 23.77 -9.26
CA ARG A 182 -6.36 25.00 -8.50
C ARG A 182 -7.62 25.35 -7.70
N ASN A 183 -7.50 25.49 -6.39
CA ASN A 183 -8.60 25.95 -5.54
C ASN A 183 -8.07 26.86 -4.43
N ASP A 184 -8.23 28.17 -4.61
CA ASP A 184 -7.74 29.19 -3.68
C ASP A 184 -8.68 29.38 -2.46
N ILE A 185 -9.92 28.88 -2.53
CA ILE A 185 -10.98 29.02 -1.51
C ILE A 185 -11.04 27.77 -0.63
N ASP A 186 -11.37 26.62 -1.23
CA ASP A 186 -11.53 25.33 -0.53
C ASP A 186 -10.31 24.43 -0.78
N PHE A 187 -9.34 24.51 0.12
CA PHE A 187 -8.08 23.78 -0.01
C PHE A 187 -8.22 22.35 0.51
N ARG A 188 -8.39 21.41 -0.41
CA ARG A 188 -8.60 19.97 -0.16
C ARG A 188 -7.59 19.09 -0.90
N ARG A 189 -7.58 17.78 -0.62
CA ARG A 189 -6.74 16.80 -1.33
C ARG A 189 -6.98 16.90 -2.85
N GLY A 190 -5.90 16.78 -3.63
CA GLY A 190 -5.97 16.92 -5.09
C GLY A 190 -6.11 18.37 -5.56
N SER A 191 -5.89 19.35 -4.67
CA SER A 191 -5.86 20.77 -5.03
C SER A 191 -4.57 21.47 -4.64
N PHE A 192 -4.26 22.57 -5.30
CA PHE A 192 -3.17 23.49 -4.96
C PHE A 192 -3.67 24.94 -4.95
N ARG A 193 -2.94 25.84 -4.26
CA ARG A 193 -3.28 27.26 -4.18
C ARG A 193 -2.06 28.19 -4.26
N VAL A 194 -2.33 29.35 -4.83
CA VAL A 194 -1.48 30.52 -5.09
C VAL A 194 -1.43 31.58 -3.98
N ARG A 195 -0.45 31.67 -3.05
CA ARG A 195 -0.35 32.83 -2.13
C ARG A 195 1.05 33.42 -2.06
N GLY A 196 1.21 34.70 -2.42
CA GLY A 196 2.52 35.39 -2.36
C GLY A 196 3.41 35.06 -3.56
N GLU A 197 4.74 35.09 -3.36
CA GLU A 197 5.80 34.66 -4.30
C GLU A 197 5.98 33.13 -4.32
#